data_AF-A0A380BRY7-F1
#
_entry.id   AF-A0A380BRY7-F1
#
_cell.length_a   1.000
_cell.length_b   1.000
_cell.length_c   1.000
_cell.angle_alpha   90.00
_cell.angle_beta   90.00
_cell.angle_gamma   90.00
#
_symmetry.space_group_name_H-M   'P 1'
#
loop_
_entity.id
_entity.type
_entity.pdbx_description
1 polymer ?
#
loop_
_entity_poly.entity_id
_entity_poly.type
_entity_poly.pdbx_seq_one_letter_code
_entity_poly.pdbx_strand_id
1 'polypeptide(L)'
;MTIIIHPLQHIESANMNDLDDQIPFNYSILENLYFDFEKTDSFFDLTKSYEIDYWKNMLFNRMNLLIRNYTYTMFYYNQGIPDEVWYKSPGSKGQSVELFPDFKEEDYTKQFNFNYFSEYFFLQGFSIFELLGHIIVNIYDIQLKKNEISFHKAINKLKEKDLVKFYALDKIRNSNEFDDAAKHRHNITHNQHPQFISSGITKCENGIVTAGVGNYTTSQKVKEIMDGMLMCLEKTIEIINKNKD
;
A
#
# COMPACT_ATOMS: atom_id res chain seq x y z
N MET A 1 30.24 -15.12 4.43
CA MET A 1 29.30 -15.90 3.60
C MET A 1 28.85 -14.97 2.49
N THR A 2 28.98 -15.38 1.24
CA THR A 2 28.52 -14.58 0.10
C THR A 2 27.11 -15.01 -0.20
N ILE A 3 26.12 -14.16 0.09
CA ILE A 3 24.72 -14.43 -0.23
C ILE A 3 24.54 -14.12 -1.72
N ILE A 4 24.09 -15.10 -2.49
CA ILE A 4 23.74 -14.93 -3.91
C ILE A 4 22.23 -14.77 -4.00
N ILE A 5 21.80 -13.61 -4.50
CA ILE A 5 20.38 -13.30 -4.72
C ILE A 5 20.02 -13.64 -6.17
N HIS A 6 18.92 -14.35 -6.38
CA HIS A 6 18.35 -14.58 -7.71
C HIS A 6 17.06 -13.75 -7.89
N PRO A 7 17.13 -12.59 -8.55
CA PRO A 7 15.93 -11.80 -8.82
C PRO A 7 14.92 -12.59 -9.64
N LEU A 8 13.65 -12.45 -9.29
CA LEU A 8 12.49 -13.06 -9.96
C LEU A 8 12.52 -14.59 -10.01
N GLN A 9 13.22 -15.23 -9.06
CA GLN A 9 13.37 -16.68 -9.06
C GLN A 9 11.99 -17.38 -9.00
N HIS A 10 11.74 -18.28 -9.94
CA HIS A 10 10.53 -19.09 -10.04
C HIS A 10 9.23 -18.33 -10.32
N ILE A 11 9.29 -17.04 -10.64
CA ILE A 11 8.07 -16.25 -10.90
C ILE A 11 7.24 -16.81 -12.05
N GLU A 12 7.86 -17.48 -13.02
CA GLU A 12 7.22 -18.14 -14.15
C GLU A 12 6.34 -19.34 -13.75
N SER A 13 6.56 -19.88 -12.55
CA SER A 13 5.77 -20.98 -12.00
C SER A 13 4.58 -20.50 -11.17
N ALA A 14 4.42 -19.19 -10.97
CA ALA A 14 3.31 -18.62 -10.23
C ALA A 14 1.97 -18.90 -10.95
N ASN A 15 1.10 -19.69 -10.32
CA ASN A 15 -0.27 -19.83 -10.77
C ASN A 15 -1.10 -18.64 -10.29
N MET A 16 -1.35 -17.68 -11.19
CA MET A 16 -2.07 -16.45 -10.84
C MET A 16 -3.50 -16.73 -10.37
N ASN A 17 -4.18 -17.76 -10.91
CA ASN A 17 -5.55 -18.07 -10.49
C ASN A 17 -5.61 -18.46 -9.00
N ASP A 18 -4.67 -19.31 -8.54
CA ASP A 18 -4.63 -19.77 -7.15
C ASP A 18 -4.23 -18.64 -6.17
N LEU A 19 -3.44 -17.69 -6.65
CA LEU A 19 -3.04 -16.53 -5.85
C LEU A 19 -4.11 -15.45 -5.83
N ASP A 20 -4.90 -15.33 -6.90
CA ASP A 20 -5.97 -14.35 -6.99
C ASP A 20 -7.09 -14.67 -5.99
N ASP A 21 -7.34 -15.95 -5.70
CA ASP A 21 -8.27 -16.41 -4.67
C ASP A 21 -7.86 -15.99 -3.23
N GLN A 22 -6.60 -15.59 -3.02
CA GLN A 22 -6.08 -15.21 -1.71
C GLN A 22 -6.15 -13.69 -1.46
N ILE A 23 -6.56 -12.91 -2.46
CA ILE A 23 -6.56 -11.46 -2.37
C ILE A 23 -7.72 -11.01 -1.48
N PRO A 24 -7.45 -10.25 -0.39
CA PRO A 24 -8.50 -9.69 0.47
C PRO A 24 -9.07 -8.42 -0.17
N PHE A 25 -9.54 -8.53 -1.42
CA PHE A 25 -10.12 -7.42 -2.18
C PHE A 25 -11.27 -7.92 -3.07
N ASN A 26 -12.43 -7.30 -2.95
CA ASN A 26 -13.58 -7.62 -3.80
C ASN A 26 -13.46 -6.95 -5.17
N TYR A 27 -12.93 -7.69 -6.15
CA TYR A 27 -12.76 -7.23 -7.53
C TYR A 27 -14.02 -6.73 -8.22
N SER A 28 -15.19 -7.24 -7.86
CA SER A 28 -16.45 -6.84 -8.50
C SER A 28 -16.77 -5.34 -8.32
N ILE A 29 -16.18 -4.68 -7.31
CA ILE A 29 -16.31 -3.24 -7.10
C ILE A 29 -15.66 -2.45 -8.26
N LEU A 30 -14.60 -2.99 -8.86
CA LEU A 30 -13.91 -2.37 -9.99
C LEU A 30 -14.67 -2.55 -11.31
N GLU A 31 -15.36 -3.66 -11.47
CA GLU A 31 -16.19 -3.94 -12.65
C GLU A 31 -17.45 -3.06 -12.69
N ASN A 32 -17.97 -2.72 -11.51
CA ASN A 32 -19.19 -1.93 -11.34
C ASN A 32 -18.92 -0.45 -11.00
N LEU A 33 -17.78 0.10 -11.44
CA LEU A 33 -17.45 1.51 -11.22
C LEU A 33 -18.41 2.42 -11.99
N TYR A 34 -19.23 3.13 -11.23
CA TYR A 34 -20.14 4.16 -11.66
C TYR A 34 -19.97 5.40 -10.78
N PHE A 35 -19.30 6.41 -11.33
CA PHE A 35 -19.12 7.69 -10.65
C PHE A 35 -20.21 8.65 -11.08
N ASP A 36 -21.25 8.75 -10.26
CA ASP A 36 -22.36 9.66 -10.49
C ASP A 36 -21.97 11.12 -10.21
N PHE A 37 -22.53 12.05 -10.99
CA PHE A 37 -22.31 13.48 -10.82
C PHE A 37 -23.56 14.27 -11.20
N GLU A 38 -23.73 15.45 -10.60
CA GLU A 38 -24.87 16.33 -10.89
C GLU A 38 -24.82 16.81 -12.35
N LYS A 39 -25.86 16.45 -13.11
CA LYS A 39 -26.06 16.82 -14.51
C LYS A 39 -26.85 18.12 -14.64
N THR A 40 -26.56 18.87 -15.69
CA THR A 40 -27.14 20.17 -16.03
C THR A 40 -27.79 20.20 -17.42
N ASP A 41 -27.84 19.05 -18.12
CA ASP A 41 -28.25 18.87 -19.51
C ASP A 41 -27.51 19.79 -20.50
N SER A 42 -26.20 19.96 -20.28
CA SER A 42 -25.36 20.90 -21.03
C SER A 42 -24.12 20.24 -21.64
N PHE A 43 -23.43 20.94 -22.56
CA PHE A 43 -22.13 20.51 -23.09
C PHE A 43 -21.10 20.25 -21.97
N PHE A 44 -21.24 20.92 -20.82
CA PHE A 44 -20.39 20.68 -19.65
C PHE A 44 -20.52 19.25 -19.13
N ASP A 45 -21.72 18.66 -19.18
CA ASP A 45 -21.94 17.28 -18.73
C ASP A 45 -21.23 16.28 -19.64
N LEU A 46 -21.17 16.57 -20.95
CA LEU A 46 -20.42 15.75 -21.91
C LEU A 46 -18.92 15.78 -21.57
N THR A 47 -18.35 16.97 -21.38
CA THR A 47 -16.92 17.10 -21.03
C THR A 47 -16.60 16.46 -19.68
N LYS A 48 -17.49 16.59 -18.70
CA LYS A 48 -17.35 15.99 -17.38
C LYS A 48 -17.46 14.47 -17.41
N SER A 49 -18.35 13.92 -18.25
CA SER A 49 -18.46 12.47 -18.48
C SER A 49 -17.16 11.90 -19.02
N TYR A 50 -16.56 12.54 -20.04
CA TYR A 50 -15.27 12.12 -20.60
C TYR A 50 -14.14 12.16 -19.56
N GLU A 51 -14.09 13.21 -18.74
CA GLU A 51 -13.09 13.31 -17.67
C GLU A 51 -13.27 12.21 -16.61
N ILE A 52 -14.50 11.94 -16.20
CA ILE A 52 -14.81 10.88 -15.24
C ILE A 52 -14.44 9.50 -15.81
N ASP A 53 -14.74 9.23 -17.08
CA ASP A 53 -14.35 7.98 -17.74
C ASP A 53 -12.83 7.80 -17.82
N TYR A 54 -12.09 8.89 -18.08
CA TYR A 54 -10.63 8.87 -18.02
C TYR A 54 -10.13 8.44 -16.63
N TRP A 55 -10.64 9.08 -15.57
CA TRP A 55 -10.21 8.78 -14.20
C TRP A 55 -10.63 7.37 -13.75
N LYS A 56 -11.81 6.90 -14.17
CA LYS A 56 -12.30 5.54 -13.94
C LYS A 56 -11.35 4.49 -14.55
N ASN A 57 -11.01 4.65 -15.83
CA ASN A 57 -10.08 3.74 -16.51
C ASN A 57 -8.69 3.77 -15.87
N MET A 58 -8.24 4.94 -15.44
CA MET A 58 -6.97 5.09 -14.73
C MET A 58 -6.97 4.38 -13.37
N LEU A 59 -8.08 4.46 -12.62
CA LEU A 59 -8.25 3.74 -11.36
C LEU A 59 -8.22 2.24 -11.58
N PHE A 60 -9.01 1.74 -12.53
CA PHE A 60 -9.05 0.31 -12.89
C PHE A 60 -7.65 -0.22 -13.23
N ASN A 61 -6.92 0.47 -14.11
CA ASN A 61 -5.58 0.07 -14.51
C ASN A 61 -4.58 0.08 -13.35
N ARG A 62 -4.63 1.11 -12.50
CA ARG A 62 -3.72 1.18 -11.34
C ARG A 62 -4.04 0.13 -10.28
N MET A 63 -5.31 -0.16 -10.04
CA MET A 63 -5.71 -1.23 -9.13
C MET A 63 -5.25 -2.60 -9.64
N ASN A 64 -5.39 -2.90 -10.94
CA ASN A 64 -4.88 -4.16 -11.50
C ASN A 64 -3.37 -4.34 -11.32
N LEU A 65 -2.59 -3.27 -11.49
CA LEU A 65 -1.15 -3.29 -11.25
C LEU A 65 -0.81 -3.43 -9.76
N LEU A 66 -1.54 -2.73 -8.87
CA LEU A 66 -1.39 -2.86 -7.42
C LEU A 66 -1.61 -4.32 -7.01
N ILE A 67 -2.70 -4.92 -7.49
CA ILE A 67 -3.07 -6.26 -7.09
C ILE A 67 -2.10 -7.29 -7.66
N ARG A 68 -1.56 -7.07 -8.87
CA ARG A 68 -0.46 -7.90 -9.39
C ARG A 68 0.78 -7.86 -8.47
N ASN A 69 1.14 -6.70 -7.94
CA ASN A 69 2.24 -6.60 -6.98
C ASN A 69 1.92 -7.36 -5.69
N TYR A 70 0.70 -7.23 -5.17
CA TYR A 70 0.23 -8.03 -4.02
C TYR A 70 0.36 -9.53 -4.29
N THR A 71 -0.15 -10.00 -5.43
CA THR A 71 -0.11 -11.41 -5.86
C THR A 71 1.32 -11.95 -5.91
N TYR A 72 2.26 -11.21 -6.50
CA TYR A 72 3.66 -11.63 -6.52
C TYR A 72 4.32 -11.57 -5.14
N THR A 73 3.98 -10.59 -4.29
CA THR A 73 4.43 -10.60 -2.89
C THR A 73 3.94 -11.88 -2.18
N MET A 74 2.68 -12.26 -2.37
CA MET A 74 2.11 -13.48 -1.78
C MET A 74 2.72 -14.76 -2.34
N PHE A 75 3.09 -14.78 -3.62
CA PHE A 75 3.83 -15.90 -4.20
C PHE A 75 5.14 -16.19 -3.43
N TYR A 76 5.94 -15.16 -3.12
CA TYR A 76 7.18 -15.37 -2.37
C TYR A 76 6.94 -15.61 -0.88
N TYR A 77 5.92 -14.97 -0.30
CA TYR A 77 5.52 -15.21 1.07
C TYR A 77 5.12 -16.67 1.32
N ASN A 78 4.32 -17.23 0.41
CA ASN A 78 3.80 -18.60 0.49
C ASN A 78 4.88 -19.68 0.32
N GLN A 79 6.07 -19.32 -0.16
CA GLN A 79 7.24 -20.21 -0.19
C GLN A 79 7.94 -20.33 1.17
N GLY A 80 7.46 -19.61 2.19
CA GLY A 80 7.99 -19.61 3.55
C GLY A 80 9.26 -18.77 3.68
N ILE A 81 9.13 -17.62 4.34
CA ILE A 81 10.25 -16.76 4.75
C ILE A 81 10.39 -16.89 6.28
N PRO A 82 11.49 -17.47 6.79
CA PRO A 82 11.64 -17.74 8.22
C PRO A 82 12.17 -16.52 8.99
N ASP A 83 11.52 -15.37 8.85
CA ASP A 83 11.99 -14.08 9.41
C ASP A 83 11.28 -13.65 10.70
N GLU A 84 10.38 -14.46 11.24
CA GLU A 84 9.76 -14.21 12.55
C GLU A 84 10.82 -14.13 13.67
N VAL A 85 11.83 -14.99 13.61
CA VAL A 85 13.05 -14.87 14.41
C VAL A 85 14.15 -14.24 13.56
N TRP A 86 14.05 -12.93 13.32
CA TRP A 86 15.04 -12.19 12.51
C TRP A 86 16.34 -11.88 13.26
N TYR A 87 16.40 -12.06 14.59
CA TYR A 87 17.66 -12.02 15.34
C TYR A 87 17.63 -12.89 16.60
N LYS A 88 18.82 -13.23 17.10
CA LYS A 88 19.05 -13.92 18.37
C LYS A 88 20.25 -13.33 19.09
N SER A 89 20.16 -13.21 20.42
CA SER A 89 21.27 -12.81 21.29
C SER A 89 21.27 -13.63 22.60
N PRO A 90 22.39 -14.29 22.98
CA PRO A 90 23.65 -14.36 22.24
C PRO A 90 23.51 -15.22 20.96
N GLY A 91 24.33 -14.91 19.96
CA GLY A 91 24.40 -15.65 18.71
C GLY A 91 24.99 -17.05 18.89
N SER A 92 24.61 -17.98 18.02
CA SER A 92 24.90 -19.42 18.19
C SER A 92 26.38 -19.78 18.00
N LYS A 93 27.18 -18.88 17.44
CA LYS A 93 28.63 -19.04 17.19
C LYS A 93 29.51 -18.13 18.07
N GLY A 94 29.02 -17.75 19.25
CA GLY A 94 29.73 -16.86 20.19
C GLY A 94 29.72 -15.39 19.78
N GLN A 95 28.90 -15.03 18.79
CA GLN A 95 28.66 -13.64 18.40
C GLN A 95 27.69 -12.98 19.38
N SER A 96 27.78 -11.66 19.57
CA SER A 96 26.82 -10.94 20.43
C SER A 96 25.39 -11.01 19.89
N VAL A 97 25.24 -10.94 18.57
CA VAL A 97 23.95 -11.00 17.86
C VAL A 97 24.14 -11.83 16.58
N GLU A 98 23.18 -12.69 16.30
CA GLU A 98 23.06 -13.44 15.05
C GLU A 98 21.77 -12.97 14.35
N LEU A 99 21.88 -12.51 13.10
CA LEU A 99 20.75 -12.03 12.31
C LEU A 99 20.27 -13.15 11.40
N PHE A 100 18.95 -13.27 11.25
CA PHE A 100 18.28 -14.32 10.49
C PHE A 100 18.85 -15.73 10.79
N PRO A 101 18.87 -16.17 12.07
CA PRO A 101 19.43 -17.45 12.48
C PRO A 101 18.84 -18.67 11.74
N ASP A 102 17.60 -18.57 11.28
CA ASP A 102 16.88 -19.66 10.64
C ASP A 102 16.92 -19.61 9.09
N PHE A 103 17.61 -18.61 8.52
CA PHE A 103 17.71 -18.47 7.05
C PHE A 103 18.69 -19.47 6.44
N LYS A 104 18.27 -20.05 5.31
CA LYS A 104 19.14 -20.68 4.32
C LYS A 104 19.45 -19.69 3.19
N GLU A 105 20.40 -20.02 2.33
CA GLU A 105 20.78 -19.16 1.19
C GLU A 105 19.57 -18.82 0.28
N GLU A 106 18.68 -19.78 0.05
CA GLU A 106 17.46 -19.59 -0.75
C GLU A 106 16.46 -18.60 -0.11
N ASP A 107 16.42 -18.50 1.21
CA ASP A 107 15.46 -17.65 1.92
C ASP A 107 15.79 -16.16 1.74
N TYR A 108 17.07 -15.82 1.57
CA TYR A 108 17.47 -14.46 1.19
C TYR A 108 16.94 -14.08 -0.19
N THR A 109 16.86 -15.02 -1.13
CA THR A 109 16.28 -14.77 -2.44
C THR A 109 14.76 -14.57 -2.35
N LYS A 110 14.06 -15.39 -1.56
CA LYS A 110 12.62 -15.21 -1.32
C LYS A 110 12.34 -13.86 -0.67
N GLN A 111 13.07 -13.51 0.39
CA GLN A 111 12.94 -12.24 1.10
C GLN A 111 13.23 -11.05 0.18
N PHE A 112 14.26 -11.12 -0.65
CA PHE A 112 14.57 -10.06 -1.61
C PHE A 112 13.40 -9.79 -2.56
N ASN A 113 12.84 -10.84 -3.18
CA ASN A 113 11.74 -10.68 -4.12
C ASN A 113 10.44 -10.27 -3.42
N PHE A 114 10.15 -10.81 -2.23
CA PHE A 114 9.04 -10.36 -1.38
C PHE A 114 9.13 -8.85 -1.12
N ASN A 115 10.29 -8.38 -0.66
CA ASN A 115 10.55 -6.98 -0.35
C ASN A 115 10.39 -6.09 -1.60
N TYR A 116 10.90 -6.54 -2.74
CA TYR A 116 10.78 -5.83 -4.01
C TYR A 116 9.30 -5.58 -4.35
N PHE A 117 8.48 -6.62 -4.42
CA PHE A 117 7.08 -6.47 -4.81
C PHE A 117 6.25 -5.71 -3.76
N SER A 118 6.51 -5.91 -2.46
CA SER A 118 5.80 -5.19 -1.40
C SER A 118 6.12 -3.70 -1.39
N GLU A 119 7.37 -3.32 -1.69
CA GLU A 119 7.77 -1.93 -1.82
C GLU A 119 6.95 -1.22 -2.91
N TYR A 120 6.92 -1.81 -4.12
CA TYR A 120 6.15 -1.25 -5.23
C TYR A 120 4.64 -1.24 -4.95
N PHE A 121 4.13 -2.24 -4.22
CA PHE A 121 2.75 -2.25 -3.76
C PHE A 121 2.42 -0.99 -2.92
N PHE A 122 3.23 -0.64 -1.91
CA PHE A 122 2.96 0.53 -1.07
C PHE A 122 3.08 1.85 -1.84
N LEU A 123 4.11 1.99 -2.68
CA LEU A 123 4.28 3.18 -3.51
C LEU A 123 3.08 3.38 -4.45
N GLN A 124 2.65 2.30 -5.09
CA GLN A 124 1.50 2.32 -5.98
C GLN A 124 0.19 2.57 -5.24
N GLY A 125 -0.01 1.96 -4.08
CA GLY A 125 -1.19 2.13 -3.25
C GLY A 125 -1.44 3.59 -2.88
N PHE A 126 -0.40 4.28 -2.42
CA PHE A 126 -0.52 5.72 -2.13
C PHE A 126 -0.73 6.57 -3.37
N SER A 127 -0.17 6.18 -4.53
CA SER A 127 -0.49 6.85 -5.79
C SER A 127 -1.98 6.70 -6.19
N ILE A 128 -2.65 5.61 -5.75
CA ILE A 128 -4.07 5.39 -5.97
C ILE A 128 -4.91 6.25 -5.02
N PHE A 129 -4.52 6.40 -3.75
CA PHE A 129 -5.17 7.36 -2.87
C PHE A 129 -5.14 8.79 -3.43
N GLU A 130 -4.00 9.24 -3.98
CA GLU A 130 -3.92 10.55 -4.64
C GLU A 130 -4.85 10.65 -5.86
N LEU A 131 -4.93 9.60 -6.67
CA LEU A 131 -5.88 9.50 -7.79
C LEU A 131 -7.35 9.56 -7.30
N LEU A 132 -7.69 8.90 -6.20
CA LEU A 132 -9.03 8.97 -5.60
C LEU A 132 -9.34 10.40 -5.13
N GLY A 133 -8.33 11.15 -4.68
CA GLY A 133 -8.46 12.59 -4.43
C GLY A 133 -8.87 13.37 -5.68
N HIS A 134 -8.27 13.09 -6.83
CA HIS A 134 -8.70 13.68 -8.11
C HIS A 134 -10.13 13.28 -8.48
N ILE A 135 -10.50 12.01 -8.31
CA ILE A 135 -11.85 11.54 -8.59
C ILE A 135 -12.89 12.29 -7.74
N ILE A 136 -12.66 12.40 -6.43
CA ILE A 136 -13.54 13.15 -5.51
C ILE A 136 -13.68 14.61 -5.97
N VAL A 137 -12.56 15.28 -6.29
CA VAL A 137 -12.59 16.67 -6.74
C VAL A 137 -13.43 16.86 -7.99
N ASN A 138 -13.30 15.95 -8.97
CA ASN A 138 -14.03 16.03 -10.23
C ASN A 138 -15.52 15.72 -10.08
N ILE A 139 -15.88 14.66 -9.35
CA ILE A 139 -17.28 14.28 -9.13
C ILE A 139 -18.05 15.44 -8.48
N TYR A 140 -17.47 16.03 -7.42
CA TYR A 140 -18.12 17.04 -6.58
C TYR A 140 -17.87 18.49 -7.01
N ASP A 141 -17.19 18.71 -8.14
CA ASP A 141 -16.81 20.04 -8.65
C ASP A 141 -16.17 20.92 -7.56
N ILE A 142 -15.18 20.34 -6.88
CA ILE A 142 -14.46 21.02 -5.79
C ILE A 142 -13.40 21.93 -6.42
N GLN A 143 -13.43 23.21 -6.06
CA GLN A 143 -12.47 24.20 -6.56
C GLN A 143 -11.11 24.05 -5.84
N LEU A 144 -10.21 23.28 -6.43
CA LEU A 144 -8.81 23.12 -6.00
C LEU A 144 -7.87 23.24 -7.21
N LYS A 145 -6.70 23.86 -7.00
CA LYS A 145 -5.66 23.89 -8.04
C LYS A 145 -5.12 22.48 -8.26
N LYS A 146 -4.85 22.10 -9.51
CA LYS A 146 -4.41 20.74 -9.88
C LYS A 146 -3.20 20.24 -9.09
N ASN A 147 -2.22 21.10 -8.80
CA ASN A 147 -1.01 20.78 -8.05
C ASN A 147 -1.22 20.72 -6.52
N GLU A 148 -2.39 21.12 -6.05
CA GLU A 148 -2.74 21.10 -4.64
C GLU A 148 -3.68 19.93 -4.30
N ILE A 149 -4.19 19.20 -5.29
CA ILE A 149 -5.09 18.07 -5.08
C ILE A 149 -4.32 16.96 -4.37
N SER A 150 -4.88 16.49 -3.26
CA SER A 150 -4.47 15.27 -2.59
C SER A 150 -5.66 14.57 -1.97
N PHE A 151 -5.51 13.29 -1.63
CA PHE A 151 -6.57 12.53 -0.97
C PHE A 151 -7.12 13.24 0.27
N HIS A 152 -6.21 13.70 1.14
CA HIS A 152 -6.56 14.38 2.38
C HIS A 152 -7.28 15.71 2.14
N LYS A 153 -6.80 16.52 1.19
CA LYS A 153 -7.41 17.82 0.89
C LYS A 153 -8.77 17.66 0.21
N ALA A 154 -8.91 16.69 -0.68
CA ALA A 154 -10.17 16.37 -1.34
C ALA A 154 -11.24 15.98 -0.31
N ILE A 155 -10.92 15.08 0.63
CA ILE A 155 -11.84 14.70 1.72
C ILE A 155 -12.19 15.92 2.59
N ASN A 156 -11.22 16.76 2.97
CA ASN A 156 -11.51 17.95 3.78
C ASN A 156 -12.51 18.88 3.09
N LYS A 157 -12.38 19.06 1.77
CA LYS A 157 -13.29 19.88 0.97
C LYS A 157 -14.63 19.21 0.68
N LEU A 158 -14.68 17.88 0.68
CA LEU A 158 -15.93 17.14 0.55
C LEU A 158 -16.91 17.47 1.68
N LYS A 159 -16.44 17.87 2.86
CA LYS A 159 -17.30 18.28 4.00
C LYS A 159 -18.32 19.35 3.63
N GLU A 160 -17.98 20.25 2.70
CA GLU A 160 -18.85 21.34 2.24
C GLU A 160 -19.89 20.87 1.19
N LYS A 161 -19.70 19.67 0.62
CA LYS A 161 -20.49 19.14 -0.51
C LYS A 161 -21.31 17.90 -0.16
N ASP A 162 -20.79 17.04 0.71
CA ASP A 162 -21.38 15.76 1.09
C ASP A 162 -20.85 15.33 2.47
N LEU A 163 -21.61 15.67 3.51
CA LEU A 163 -21.19 15.46 4.89
C LEU A 163 -21.15 13.96 5.26
N VAL A 164 -22.04 13.16 4.68
CA VAL A 164 -22.14 11.71 4.95
C VAL A 164 -20.90 11.01 4.42
N LYS A 165 -20.54 11.23 3.15
CA LYS A 165 -19.33 10.64 2.57
C LYS A 165 -18.06 11.22 3.16
N PHE A 166 -18.06 12.50 3.55
CA PHE A 166 -16.94 13.07 4.32
C PHE A 166 -16.65 12.25 5.58
N TYR A 167 -17.64 12.03 6.46
CA TYR A 167 -17.40 11.27 7.70
C TYR A 167 -17.00 9.82 7.43
N ALA A 168 -17.58 9.18 6.41
CA ALA A 168 -17.25 7.81 6.04
C ALA A 168 -15.79 7.69 5.57
N LEU A 169 -15.33 8.60 4.71
CA LEU A 169 -13.94 8.64 4.21
C LEU A 169 -12.95 9.12 5.28
N ASP A 170 -13.36 10.07 6.13
CA ASP A 170 -12.55 10.55 7.24
C ASP A 170 -12.24 9.43 8.24
N LYS A 171 -13.22 8.55 8.50
CA LYS A 171 -13.00 7.35 9.33
C LYS A 171 -11.93 6.42 8.73
N ILE A 172 -11.86 6.28 7.41
CA ILE A 172 -10.87 5.42 6.74
C ILE A 172 -9.48 6.02 6.85
N ARG A 173 -9.29 7.29 6.48
CA ARG A 173 -7.94 7.90 6.51
C ARG A 173 -7.37 8.06 7.93
N ASN A 174 -8.22 8.04 8.95
CA ASN A 174 -7.83 8.07 10.36
C ASN A 174 -7.84 6.67 11.02
N SER A 175 -7.98 5.60 10.23
CA SER A 175 -7.92 4.23 10.74
C SER A 175 -6.48 3.78 10.99
N ASN A 176 -6.32 2.78 11.85
CA ASN A 176 -5.00 2.20 12.15
C ASN A 176 -4.40 1.56 10.90
N GLU A 177 -5.22 0.92 10.07
CA GLU A 177 -4.77 0.26 8.84
C GLU A 177 -4.21 1.25 7.82
N PHE A 178 -4.84 2.42 7.69
CA PHE A 178 -4.32 3.50 6.84
C PHE A 178 -3.03 4.10 7.42
N ASP A 179 -2.99 4.35 8.74
CA ASP A 179 -1.83 4.93 9.42
C ASP A 179 -0.61 3.99 9.39
N ASP A 180 -0.81 2.69 9.61
CA ASP A 180 0.23 1.66 9.50
C ASP A 180 0.81 1.63 8.08
N ALA A 181 -0.05 1.62 7.05
CA ALA A 181 0.39 1.66 5.66
C ALA A 181 1.12 2.97 5.33
N ALA A 182 0.65 4.11 5.84
CA ALA A 182 1.25 5.42 5.62
C ALA A 182 2.63 5.52 6.26
N LYS A 183 2.78 5.07 7.50
CA LYS A 183 4.06 4.99 8.21
C LYS A 183 5.02 4.05 7.49
N HIS A 184 4.55 2.88 7.07
CA HIS A 184 5.37 1.91 6.35
C HIS A 184 5.90 2.51 5.04
N ARG A 185 5.02 3.08 4.21
CA ARG A 185 5.41 3.77 2.97
C ARG A 185 6.35 4.95 3.22
N HIS A 186 6.08 5.75 4.24
CA HIS A 186 6.93 6.89 4.59
C HIS A 186 8.35 6.46 4.95
N ASN A 187 8.50 5.33 5.66
CA ASN A 187 9.81 4.78 5.99
C ASN A 187 10.56 4.27 4.76
N ILE A 188 9.86 3.63 3.81
CA ILE A 188 10.43 3.22 2.52
C ILE A 188 11.00 4.44 1.77
N THR A 189 10.26 5.55 1.71
CA THR A 189 10.64 6.68 0.83
C THR A 189 11.59 7.70 1.47
N HIS A 190 11.57 7.85 2.80
CA HIS A 190 12.20 8.99 3.48
C HIS A 190 13.08 8.63 4.67
N ASN A 191 12.98 7.41 5.23
CA ASN A 191 13.75 7.02 6.42
C ASN A 191 14.59 5.76 6.14
N GLN A 192 14.73 4.91 7.16
CA GLN A 192 15.32 3.59 7.03
C GLN A 192 14.24 2.62 6.55
N HIS A 193 14.51 1.96 5.44
CA HIS A 193 13.57 1.04 4.82
C HIS A 193 13.21 -0.10 5.80
N PRO A 194 11.92 -0.30 6.11
CA PRO A 194 11.47 -1.13 7.23
C PRO A 194 11.73 -2.63 7.05
N GLN A 195 11.96 -3.08 5.81
CA GLN A 195 12.29 -4.46 5.46
C GLN A 195 13.80 -4.70 5.32
N PHE A 196 14.63 -3.73 5.69
CA PHE A 196 16.07 -3.92 5.92
C PHE A 196 16.35 -3.63 7.39
N ILE A 197 17.28 -4.38 7.99
CA ILE A 197 17.64 -4.18 9.40
C ILE A 197 18.23 -2.79 9.55
N SER A 198 17.60 -1.99 10.39
CA SER A 198 18.05 -0.62 10.64
C SER A 198 19.40 -0.58 11.37
N SER A 199 20.09 0.56 11.36
CA SER A 199 21.42 0.65 11.96
C SER A 199 21.47 0.39 13.47
N GLY A 200 20.32 0.40 14.16
CA GLY A 200 20.25 0.29 15.62
C GLY A 200 20.87 1.47 16.37
N ILE A 201 21.28 2.52 15.67
CA ILE A 201 21.87 3.72 16.25
C ILE A 201 20.76 4.76 16.45
N THR A 202 20.54 5.18 17.69
CA THR A 202 19.62 6.28 18.03
C THR A 202 20.40 7.42 18.65
N LYS A 203 20.28 8.61 18.04
CA LYS A 203 20.85 9.86 18.56
C LYS A 203 19.75 10.62 19.30
N CYS A 204 19.91 10.76 20.61
CA CYS A 204 18.98 11.51 21.46
C CYS A 204 19.31 13.00 21.43
N GLU A 205 18.32 13.87 21.64
CA GLU A 205 18.47 15.33 21.58
C GLU A 205 19.50 15.88 22.59
N ASN A 206 19.73 15.16 23.69
CA ASN A 206 20.73 15.48 24.71
C ASN A 206 22.17 15.04 24.34
N GLY A 207 22.40 14.61 23.09
CA GLY A 207 23.71 14.17 22.61
C GLY A 207 24.07 12.72 22.96
N ILE A 208 23.21 11.98 23.67
CA ILE A 208 23.42 10.56 23.95
C ILE A 208 23.23 9.75 22.67
N VAL A 209 24.18 8.87 22.36
CA VAL A 209 24.07 7.88 21.30
C VAL A 209 23.87 6.51 21.92
N THR A 210 22.77 5.84 21.58
CA THR A 210 22.51 4.46 21.96
C THR A 210 22.69 3.55 20.74
N ALA A 211 23.16 2.32 20.99
CA ALA A 211 23.35 1.30 19.97
C ALA A 211 22.63 0.03 20.39
N GLY A 212 21.79 -0.50 19.50
CA GLY A 212 21.07 -1.76 19.64
C GLY A 212 21.11 -2.59 18.36
N VAL A 213 20.26 -3.60 18.27
CA VAL A 213 20.20 -4.53 17.12
C VAL A 213 19.60 -3.87 15.86
N GLY A 214 18.80 -2.82 16.03
CA GLY A 214 18.00 -2.24 14.96
C GLY A 214 16.54 -2.66 15.03
N ASN A 215 15.78 -2.22 14.04
CA ASN A 215 14.39 -2.60 13.83
C ASN A 215 14.25 -3.28 12.47
N TYR A 216 13.32 -4.22 12.38
CA TYR A 216 12.98 -4.95 11.18
C TYR A 216 11.49 -5.27 11.21
N THR A 217 10.83 -5.17 10.05
CA THR A 217 9.42 -5.56 9.89
C THR A 217 9.38 -6.91 9.19
N THR A 218 8.83 -7.93 9.84
CA THR A 218 8.74 -9.28 9.28
C THR A 218 7.80 -9.36 8.10
N SER A 219 7.99 -10.38 7.27
CA SER A 219 7.16 -10.67 6.10
C SER A 219 5.68 -10.83 6.47
N GLN A 220 5.38 -11.49 7.58
CA GLN A 220 4.02 -11.60 8.14
C GLN A 220 3.46 -10.21 8.48
N LYS A 221 4.24 -9.35 9.17
CA LYS A 221 3.77 -8.00 9.50
C LYS A 221 3.57 -7.13 8.27
N VAL A 222 4.44 -7.25 7.26
CA VAL A 222 4.27 -6.54 5.97
C VAL A 222 2.97 -6.98 5.30
N LYS A 223 2.68 -8.28 5.26
CA LYS A 223 1.42 -8.81 4.71
C LYS A 223 0.21 -8.20 5.42
N GLU A 224 0.19 -8.16 6.75
CA GLU A 224 -0.92 -7.55 7.50
C GLU A 224 -1.17 -6.08 7.12
N ILE A 225 -0.08 -5.32 6.94
CA ILE A 225 -0.18 -3.90 6.53
C ILE A 225 -0.70 -3.80 5.09
N MET A 226 -0.29 -4.70 4.19
CA MET A 226 -0.79 -4.77 2.82
C MET A 226 -2.28 -5.08 2.77
N ASP A 227 -2.73 -6.07 3.54
CA ASP A 227 -4.14 -6.47 3.66
C ASP A 227 -4.98 -5.29 4.18
N GLY A 228 -4.49 -4.61 5.22
CA GLY A 228 -5.13 -3.40 5.76
C GLY A 228 -5.26 -2.28 4.72
N MET A 229 -4.22 -2.05 3.90
CA MET A 229 -4.26 -1.04 2.85
C MET A 229 -5.25 -1.39 1.74
N LEU A 230 -5.33 -2.66 1.31
CA LEU A 230 -6.34 -3.12 0.34
C LEU A 230 -7.76 -2.88 0.88
N MET A 231 -8.00 -3.20 2.15
CA MET A 231 -9.29 -2.94 2.79
C MET A 231 -9.63 -1.44 2.80
N CYS A 232 -8.66 -0.56 3.09
CA CYS A 232 -8.88 0.89 3.04
C CYS A 232 -9.22 1.38 1.62
N LEU A 233 -8.53 0.87 0.60
CA LEU A 233 -8.80 1.19 -0.80
C LEU A 233 -10.20 0.71 -1.22
N GLU A 234 -10.53 -0.54 -0.90
CA GLU A 234 -11.84 -1.14 -1.19
C GLU A 234 -12.97 -0.27 -0.64
N LYS A 235 -12.97 -0.02 0.68
CA LYS A 235 -14.00 0.80 1.34
C LYS A 235 -14.05 2.21 0.77
N THR A 236 -12.91 2.80 0.43
CA THR A 236 -12.87 4.13 -0.17
C THR A 236 -13.56 4.15 -1.53
N ILE A 237 -13.26 3.15 -2.39
CA ILE A 237 -13.87 3.03 -3.71
C ILE A 237 -15.38 2.79 -3.56
N GLU A 238 -15.81 1.90 -2.66
CA GLU A 238 -17.25 1.66 -2.40
C GLU A 238 -17.99 2.93 -1.99
N ILE A 239 -17.42 3.73 -1.08
CA ILE A 239 -18.05 4.96 -0.62
C ILE A 239 -18.17 5.98 -1.75
N ILE A 240 -17.16 6.11 -2.60
CA ILE A 240 -17.18 7.01 -3.75
C ILE A 240 -18.16 6.52 -4.82
N ASN A 241 -18.25 5.20 -5.02
CA ASN A 241 -19.09 4.56 -6.03
C ASN A 241 -20.59 4.55 -5.68
N LYS A 242 -20.95 4.73 -4.39
CA LYS A 242 -22.36 4.84 -4.00
C LYS A 242 -22.96 6.14 -4.50
N ASN A 243 -24.14 6.05 -5.13
CA ASN A 243 -24.90 7.22 -5.57
C ASN A 243 -25.23 8.15 -4.40
N LYS A 244 -25.50 9.41 -4.71
CA LYS A 244 -26.14 10.31 -3.75
C LYS A 244 -27.60 9.84 -3.61
N ASP A 245 -28.00 9.40 -2.42
CA ASP A 245 -29.41 9.20 -2.08
C ASP A 245 -30.17 10.54 -2.10
#